data_AF-A0A940QB07-F1
#
_entry.id   AF-A0A940QB07-F1
#
_cell.length_a   1.000
_cell.length_b   1.000
_cell.length_c   1.000
_cell.angle_alpha   90.00
_cell.angle_beta   90.00
_cell.angle_gamma   90.00
#
_symmetry.space_group_name_H-M   'P 1'
#
loop_
_entity.id
_entity.type
_entity.pdbx_description
1 polymer ?
#
loop_
_entity_poly.entity_id
_entity_poly.type
_entity_poly.pdbx_seq_one_letter_code
_entity_poly.pdbx_strand_id
1 'polypeptide(L)'
;MFRISDESYERVTEILEDIGYACETSDYYEDWEDVARSSFCIMDDLDADCYDMTCAAVVEKIADLYAEGDTNYAKGIHSAFQGYLTERRDYLEFNGYYDKPDELPEDADEDDIDLYNEKMERYEAYEGIINAVDRWIEKVGRIGKENN
;
A
#
# COMPACT_ATOMS: atom_id res chain seq x y z
N MET A 1 -14.24 12.30 -1.54
CA MET A 1 -13.47 11.63 -0.48
C MET A 1 -14.29 10.42 -0.08
N PHE A 2 -13.84 9.22 -0.44
CA PHE A 2 -14.46 8.00 0.07
C PHE A 2 -14.32 8.00 1.59
N ARG A 3 -15.35 7.49 2.29
CA ARG A 3 -15.29 7.36 3.75
C ARG A 3 -14.36 6.18 4.06
N ILE A 4 -13.24 6.45 4.73
CA ILE A 4 -12.33 5.41 5.22
C ILE A 4 -13.11 4.49 6.16
N SER A 5 -12.96 3.18 5.99
CA SER A 5 -13.62 2.18 6.84
C SER A 5 -12.97 2.10 8.22
N ASP A 6 -13.73 1.68 9.23
CA ASP A 6 -13.20 1.44 10.58
C ASP A 6 -12.10 0.36 10.56
N GLU A 7 -12.26 -0.65 9.72
CA GLU A 7 -11.26 -1.71 9.49
C GLU A 7 -9.93 -1.17 8.96
N SER A 8 -9.95 -0.17 8.07
CA SER A 8 -8.73 0.48 7.60
C SER A 8 -8.02 1.24 8.73
N TYR A 9 -8.77 1.85 9.65
CA TYR A 9 -8.16 2.48 10.83
C TYR A 9 -7.60 1.45 11.82
N GLU A 10 -8.34 0.36 12.07
CA GLU A 10 -7.86 -0.74 12.93
C GLU A 10 -6.55 -1.32 12.40
N ARG A 11 -6.46 -1.57 11.08
CA ARG A 11 -5.23 -2.02 10.44
C ARG A 11 -4.07 -1.03 10.62
N VAL A 12 -4.33 0.28 10.49
CA VAL A 12 -3.31 1.30 10.75
C VAL A 12 -2.88 1.32 12.21
N THR A 13 -3.80 1.12 13.15
CA THR A 13 -3.45 0.97 14.57
C THR A 13 -2.53 -0.23 14.79
N GLU A 14 -2.85 -1.39 14.23
CA GLU A 14 -2.01 -2.60 14.33
C GLU A 14 -0.61 -2.39 13.76
N ILE A 15 -0.51 -1.76 12.57
CA ILE A 15 0.78 -1.41 11.95
C ILE A 15 1.60 -0.52 12.89
N LEU A 16 0.99 0.51 13.47
CA LEU A 16 1.70 1.46 14.32
C LEU A 16 2.09 0.88 15.69
N GLU A 17 1.29 -0.03 16.23
CA GLU A 17 1.64 -0.77 17.45
C GLU A 17 2.88 -1.66 17.21
N ASP A 18 2.96 -2.34 16.06
CA ASP A 18 4.12 -3.14 15.68
C ASP A 18 5.37 -2.26 15.48
N ILE A 19 5.23 -1.14 14.79
CA ILE A 19 6.29 -0.12 14.63
C ILE A 19 6.75 0.40 16.00
N GLY A 20 5.81 0.70 16.90
CA GLY A 20 6.09 1.20 18.25
C GLY A 20 6.87 0.19 19.08
N TYR A 21 6.51 -1.09 19.02
CA TYR A 21 7.25 -2.16 19.70
C TYR A 21 8.68 -2.30 19.17
N ALA A 22 8.88 -2.14 17.85
CA ALA A 22 10.20 -2.09 17.25
C ALA A 22 11.04 -0.89 17.73
N CYS A 23 10.42 0.30 17.89
CA CYS A 23 11.08 1.48 18.45
C CYS A 23 11.58 1.26 19.89
N GLU A 24 10.83 0.52 20.71
CA GLU A 24 11.20 0.29 22.12
C GLU A 24 12.35 -0.71 22.29
N THR A 25 12.59 -1.55 21.28
CA THR A 25 13.49 -2.70 21.39
C THR A 25 14.81 -2.53 20.63
N SER A 26 14.92 -1.57 19.70
CA SER A 26 16.14 -1.32 18.91
C SER A 26 16.72 0.08 19.14
N ASP A 27 18.02 0.14 19.45
CA ASP A 27 18.78 1.40 19.59
C ASP A 27 19.34 1.92 18.24
N TYR A 28 19.19 1.17 17.14
CA TYR A 28 19.70 1.54 15.80
C TYR A 28 18.57 1.97 14.87
N TYR A 29 18.68 3.20 14.34
CA TYR A 29 17.69 3.81 13.46
C TYR A 29 17.46 3.03 12.15
N GLU A 30 18.51 2.44 11.56
CA GLU A 30 18.40 1.62 10.34
C GLU A 30 17.60 0.33 10.58
N ASP A 31 17.82 -0.35 11.71
CA ASP A 31 17.06 -1.54 12.09
C ASP A 31 15.58 -1.24 12.33
N TRP A 32 15.28 -0.03 12.80
CA TRP A 32 13.90 0.42 13.01
C TRP A 32 13.17 0.64 11.68
N GLU A 33 13.81 1.25 10.67
CA GLU A 33 13.15 1.56 9.40
C GLU A 33 12.79 0.29 8.60
N ASP A 34 13.65 -0.73 8.64
CA ASP A 34 13.39 -2.02 7.98
C ASP A 34 12.30 -2.83 8.69
N VAL A 35 12.26 -2.83 10.02
CA VAL A 35 11.18 -3.47 10.78
C VAL A 35 9.87 -2.72 10.56
N ALA A 36 9.90 -1.39 10.61
CA ALA A 36 8.71 -0.57 10.42
C ALA A 36 8.12 -0.70 9.00
N ARG A 37 8.98 -0.88 8.00
CA ARG A 37 8.55 -1.18 6.63
C ARG A 37 7.84 -2.53 6.54
N SER A 38 8.36 -3.55 7.22
CA SER A 38 7.78 -4.90 7.23
C SER A 38 6.39 -4.93 7.87
N SER A 39 6.09 -4.04 8.82
CA SER A 39 4.75 -3.92 9.42
C SER A 39 3.67 -3.60 8.37
N PHE A 40 4.02 -2.90 7.28
CA PHE A 40 3.07 -2.59 6.20
C PHE A 40 2.76 -3.77 5.27
N CYS A 41 3.50 -4.89 5.33
CA CYS A 41 3.25 -6.07 4.49
C CYS A 41 1.85 -6.67 4.70
N ILE A 42 1.15 -6.37 5.81
CA ILE A 42 -0.27 -6.73 5.98
C ILE A 42 -1.17 -6.19 4.87
N MET A 43 -0.72 -5.16 4.13
CA MET A 43 -1.42 -4.56 3.02
C MET A 43 -1.25 -5.34 1.69
N ASP A 44 -0.33 -6.31 1.62
CA ASP A 44 0.02 -7.00 0.37
C ASP A 44 -1.08 -7.89 -0.20
N ASP A 45 -1.99 -8.34 0.66
CA ASP A 45 -3.12 -9.22 0.30
C ASP A 45 -4.45 -8.44 0.14
N LEU A 46 -4.41 -7.11 0.24
CA LEU A 46 -5.60 -6.28 0.09
C LEU A 46 -6.00 -6.12 -1.39
N ASP A 47 -7.31 -6.08 -1.65
CA ASP A 47 -7.83 -5.57 -2.91
C ASP A 47 -7.62 -4.05 -3.05
N ALA A 48 -7.82 -3.52 -4.25
CA ALA A 48 -7.51 -2.13 -4.56
C ALA A 48 -8.28 -1.11 -3.69
N ASP A 49 -9.53 -1.41 -3.32
CA ASP A 49 -10.36 -0.51 -2.52
C ASP A 49 -9.88 -0.48 -1.06
N CYS A 50 -9.64 -1.66 -0.48
CA CYS A 50 -9.11 -1.80 0.88
C CYS A 50 -7.70 -1.22 0.98
N TYR A 51 -6.88 -1.40 -0.05
CA TYR A 51 -5.55 -0.81 -0.16
C TYR A 51 -5.64 0.72 -0.15
N ASP A 52 -6.45 1.31 -1.03
CA ASP A 52 -6.64 2.77 -1.12
C ASP A 52 -7.14 3.37 0.21
N MET A 53 -8.11 2.73 0.87
CA MET A 53 -8.63 3.19 2.17
C MET A 53 -7.56 3.10 3.27
N THR A 54 -6.76 2.03 3.29
CA THR A 54 -5.69 1.86 4.28
C THR A 54 -4.58 2.89 4.06
N CYS A 55 -4.15 3.13 2.82
CA CYS A 55 -3.18 4.20 2.52
C CYS A 55 -3.69 5.58 2.94
N ALA A 56 -5.00 5.85 2.77
CA ALA A 56 -5.60 7.09 3.22
C ALA A 56 -5.56 7.23 4.75
N ALA A 57 -5.87 6.16 5.48
CA ALA A 57 -5.78 6.14 6.94
C ALA A 57 -4.34 6.38 7.43
N VAL A 58 -3.33 5.77 6.78
CA VAL A 58 -1.91 6.02 7.11
C VAL A 58 -1.55 7.48 6.93
N VAL A 59 -1.97 8.09 5.80
CA VAL A 59 -1.68 9.50 5.51
C VAL A 59 -2.37 10.45 6.49
N GLU A 60 -3.64 10.20 6.85
CA GLU A 60 -4.32 10.98 7.90
C GLU A 60 -3.58 10.87 9.22
N LYS A 61 -3.14 9.67 9.59
CA LYS A 61 -2.42 9.46 10.84
C LYS A 61 -1.05 10.14 10.88
N ILE A 62 -0.32 10.14 9.76
CA ILE A 62 0.94 10.92 9.63
C ILE A 62 0.66 12.42 9.84
N ALA A 63 -0.40 12.95 9.24
CA ALA A 63 -0.77 14.36 9.38
C ALA A 63 -1.16 14.71 10.82
N ASP A 64 -1.92 13.84 11.50
CA ASP A 64 -2.29 14.02 12.91
C ASP A 64 -1.05 14.06 13.81
N LEU A 65 -0.09 13.16 13.61
CA LEU A 65 1.16 13.15 14.38
C LEU A 65 1.97 14.44 14.20
N TYR A 66 2.02 14.99 12.98
CA TYR A 66 2.62 16.31 12.75
C TYR A 66 1.86 17.42 13.49
N ALA A 67 0.52 17.39 13.49
CA ALA A 67 -0.30 18.38 14.18
C ALA A 67 -0.18 18.31 15.71
N GLU A 68 0.04 17.13 16.26
CA GLU A 68 0.24 16.87 17.70
C GLU A 68 1.66 17.22 18.18
N GLY A 69 2.60 17.42 17.25
CA GLY A 69 3.99 17.80 17.55
C GLY A 69 4.97 16.62 17.59
N ASP A 70 4.50 15.39 17.33
CA ASP A 70 5.30 14.16 17.27
C ASP A 70 6.08 14.03 15.96
N THR A 71 6.78 15.11 15.59
CA THR A 71 7.40 15.31 14.28
C THR A 71 8.39 14.21 13.92
N ASN A 72 9.20 13.75 14.87
CA ASN A 72 10.20 12.71 14.61
C ASN A 72 9.54 11.36 14.29
N TYR A 73 8.50 11.01 15.03
CA TYR A 73 7.77 9.76 14.82
C TYR A 73 6.99 9.81 13.50
N ALA A 74 6.36 10.96 13.19
CA ALA A 74 5.69 11.21 11.91
C ALA A 74 6.66 11.07 10.72
N LYS A 75 7.87 11.64 10.81
CA LYS A 75 8.92 11.51 9.78
C LYS A 75 9.37 10.06 9.61
N GLY A 76 9.49 9.33 10.72
CA GLY A 76 9.77 7.90 10.69
C GLY A 76 8.71 7.15 9.89
N ILE A 77 7.45 7.17 10.35
CA ILE A 77 6.36 6.44 9.70
C ILE A 77 6.24 6.83 8.22
N HIS A 78 6.41 8.11 7.90
CA HIS A 78 6.42 8.60 6.52
C HIS A 78 7.52 7.94 5.67
N SER A 79 8.76 7.87 6.16
CA SER A 79 9.88 7.22 5.46
C SER A 79 9.63 5.72 5.27
N ALA A 80 9.23 5.02 6.34
CA ALA A 80 8.95 3.58 6.31
C ALA A 80 7.82 3.25 5.32
N PHE A 81 6.73 4.02 5.35
CA PHE A 81 5.60 3.84 4.43
C PHE A 81 5.98 4.14 2.98
N GLN A 82 6.77 5.20 2.74
CA GLN A 82 7.26 5.50 1.40
C GLN A 82 8.19 4.40 0.86
N GLY A 83 9.03 3.83 1.72
CA GLY A 83 9.87 2.67 1.41
C GLY A 83 9.01 1.46 1.02
N TYR A 84 8.01 1.13 1.84
CA TYR A 84 7.05 0.04 1.57
C TYR A 84 6.38 0.21 0.20
N LEU A 85 5.84 1.39 -0.10
CA LEU A 85 5.18 1.65 -1.38
C LEU A 85 6.13 1.44 -2.58
N THR A 86 7.39 1.86 -2.44
CA THR A 86 8.40 1.71 -3.49
C THR A 86 8.75 0.24 -3.70
N GLU A 87 8.99 -0.52 -2.62
CA GLU A 87 9.25 -1.96 -2.71
C GLU A 87 8.05 -2.73 -3.26
N ARG A 88 6.83 -2.34 -2.86
CA ARG A 88 5.59 -2.95 -3.36
C ARG A 88 5.42 -2.72 -4.85
N ARG A 89 5.73 -1.52 -5.34
CA ARG A 89 5.74 -1.20 -6.77
C ARG A 89 6.73 -2.09 -7.53
N ASP A 90 7.97 -2.15 -7.06
CA ASP A 90 9.02 -2.96 -7.69
C ASP A 90 8.65 -4.46 -7.70
N TYR A 91 8.05 -4.96 -6.62
CA TYR A 91 7.53 -6.32 -6.53
C TYR A 91 6.43 -6.58 -7.57
N LEU A 92 5.47 -5.67 -7.71
CA LEU A 92 4.36 -5.78 -8.66
C LEU A 92 4.85 -5.68 -10.11
N GLU A 93 5.81 -4.81 -10.41
CA GLU A 93 6.43 -4.72 -11.74
C GLU A 93 7.20 -6.02 -12.09
N PHE A 94 7.89 -6.63 -11.12
CA PHE A 94 8.71 -7.82 -11.37
C PHE A 94 7.92 -9.14 -11.35
N ASN A 95 6.99 -9.31 -10.40
CA ASN A 95 6.28 -10.57 -10.15
C ASN A 95 4.80 -10.54 -10.55
N GLY A 96 4.20 -9.35 -10.61
CA GLY A 96 2.75 -9.18 -10.79
C GLY A 96 2.33 -8.89 -12.23
N TYR A 97 3.26 -8.81 -13.18
CA TYR A 97 2.93 -8.42 -14.56
C TYR A 97 2.04 -9.46 -15.25
N TYR A 98 0.74 -9.13 -15.37
CA TYR A 98 -0.22 -9.85 -16.19
C TYR A 98 -0.42 -9.08 -17.49
N ASP A 99 -0.17 -9.74 -18.63
CA ASP A 99 -0.59 -9.19 -19.91
C ASP A 99 -2.12 -9.13 -19.96
N LYS A 100 -2.64 -8.03 -20.50
CA LYS A 100 -4.06 -7.93 -20.78
C LYS A 100 -4.45 -9.08 -21.73
N PRO A 101 -5.44 -9.91 -21.37
CA PRO A 101 -5.94 -10.97 -22.24
C PRO A 101 -6.38 -10.40 -23.60
N ASP A 102 -6.04 -11.11 -24.67
CA ASP A 102 -6.53 -10.83 -26.02
C ASP A 102 -8.06 -10.95 -26.08
N GLU A 103 -8.68 -10.26 -27.02
CA GLU A 103 -10.11 -10.35 -27.26
C GLU A 103 -10.53 -11.80 -27.59
N LEU A 104 -11.66 -12.23 -27.03
CA LEU A 104 -12.23 -13.55 -27.31
C LEU A 104 -12.52 -13.71 -28.81
N PRO A 105 -12.20 -14.87 -29.41
CA PRO A 105 -12.56 -15.15 -30.79
C PRO A 105 -14.08 -15.26 -30.95
N GLU A 106 -14.60 -14.98 -32.16
CA GLU A 106 -16.04 -15.02 -32.43
C GLU A 106 -16.67 -16.41 -32.24
N ASP A 107 -15.87 -17.47 -32.33
CA ASP A 107 -16.27 -18.86 -32.14
C ASP A 107 -15.87 -19.44 -30.77
N ALA A 108 -15.52 -18.59 -29.80
CA ALA A 108 -15.20 -18.98 -28.43
C ALA A 108 -16.28 -19.88 -27.81
N ASP A 109 -15.84 -20.98 -27.19
CA ASP A 109 -16.72 -21.84 -26.41
C ASP A 109 -16.76 -21.43 -24.92
N GLU A 110 -17.48 -22.20 -24.10
CA GLU A 110 -17.63 -21.92 -22.66
C GLU A 110 -16.29 -21.97 -21.92
N ASP A 111 -15.41 -22.91 -22.28
CA ASP A 111 -14.09 -23.05 -21.67
C ASP A 111 -13.19 -21.85 -22.02
N ASP A 112 -13.26 -21.36 -23.26
CA ASP A 112 -12.55 -20.15 -23.70
C ASP A 112 -13.03 -18.90 -22.93
N ILE A 113 -14.36 -18.74 -22.78
CA ILE A 113 -14.97 -17.62 -22.06
C ILE A 113 -14.57 -17.63 -20.58
N ASP A 114 -14.63 -18.79 -19.93
CA ASP A 114 -14.27 -18.93 -18.51
C ASP A 114 -12.79 -18.60 -18.28
N LEU A 115 -11.91 -19.09 -19.15
CA LEU A 115 -10.48 -18.78 -19.08
C LEU A 115 -10.19 -17.29 -19.31
N TYR A 116 -10.90 -16.64 -20.24
CA TYR A 116 -10.77 -15.21 -20.47
C TYR A 116 -11.18 -14.41 -19.24
N ASN A 117 -12.34 -14.72 -18.65
CA ASN A 117 -12.84 -14.03 -17.45
C ASN A 117 -11.87 -14.18 -16.28
N GLU A 118 -11.33 -15.37 -16.02
CA GLU A 118 -10.34 -15.61 -14.96
C GLU A 118 -9.08 -14.76 -15.17
N LYS A 119 -8.57 -14.68 -16.40
CA LYS A 119 -7.39 -13.89 -16.71
C LYS A 119 -7.67 -12.39 -16.66
N MET A 120 -8.85 -11.96 -17.11
CA MET A 120 -9.26 -10.56 -17.05
C MET A 120 -9.41 -10.08 -15.61
N GLU A 121 -10.03 -10.89 -14.74
CA GLU A 121 -10.17 -10.57 -13.31
C GLU A 121 -8.79 -10.39 -12.65
N ARG A 122 -7.82 -11.28 -12.94
CA ARG A 122 -6.44 -11.13 -12.45
C ARG A 122 -5.76 -9.88 -12.98
N TYR A 123 -5.92 -9.59 -14.26
CA TYR A 123 -5.38 -8.39 -14.89
C TYR A 123 -5.94 -7.12 -14.25
N GLU A 124 -7.25 -7.04 -14.09
CA GLU A 124 -7.93 -5.88 -13.50
C GLU A 124 -7.57 -5.69 -12.02
N ALA A 125 -7.45 -6.79 -11.25
CA ALA A 125 -7.00 -6.74 -9.87
C ALA A 125 -5.56 -6.20 -9.75
N TYR A 126 -4.65 -6.70 -10.61
CA TYR A 126 -3.28 -6.19 -10.69
C TYR A 126 -3.24 -4.72 -11.11
N GLU A 127 -3.95 -4.37 -12.18
CA GLU A 127 -4.00 -3.00 -12.72
C GLU A 127 -4.54 -2.03 -11.66
N GLY A 128 -5.57 -2.43 -10.91
CA GLY A 128 -6.12 -1.66 -9.80
C GLY A 128 -5.08 -1.38 -8.72
N ILE A 129 -4.35 -2.40 -8.27
CA ILE A 129 -3.34 -2.28 -7.21
C ILE A 129 -2.13 -1.46 -7.68
N ILE A 130 -1.55 -1.75 -8.84
CA ILE A 130 -0.34 -1.03 -9.30
C ILE A 130 -0.64 0.45 -9.52
N ASN A 131 -1.81 0.78 -10.07
CA ASN A 131 -2.25 2.17 -10.21
C ASN A 131 -2.48 2.83 -8.84
N ALA A 132 -3.01 2.11 -7.85
CA ALA A 132 -3.16 2.63 -6.49
C ALA A 132 -1.79 2.94 -5.87
N VAL A 133 -0.84 2.00 -5.95
CA VAL A 133 0.53 2.17 -5.45
C VAL A 133 1.21 3.39 -6.07
N ASP A 134 1.18 3.53 -7.40
CA ASP A 134 1.77 4.68 -8.11
C ASP A 134 1.18 6.02 -7.64
N ARG A 135 -0.15 6.09 -7.50
CA ARG A 135 -0.83 7.29 -6.97
C ARG A 135 -0.39 7.63 -5.55
N TRP A 136 -0.24 6.63 -4.69
CA TRP A 136 0.15 6.85 -3.29
C TRP A 136 1.62 7.22 -3.14
N ILE A 137 2.52 6.65 -3.95
CA ILE A 137 3.93 7.09 -3.99
C ILE A 137 4.00 8.58 -4.30
N GLU A 138 3.28 9.04 -5.32
CA GLU A 138 3.27 10.46 -5.69
C GLU A 138 2.69 11.32 -4.55
N LYS A 139 1.58 10.89 -3.95
CA LYS A 139 0.90 11.65 -2.88
C LYS A 139 1.73 11.72 -1.61
N VAL A 140 2.28 10.60 -1.15
CA VAL A 140 3.14 10.50 0.04
C VAL A 140 4.44 11.28 -0.17
N GLY A 141 5.01 11.24 -1.38
CA GLY A 141 6.19 12.01 -1.73
C GLY A 141 6.00 13.54 -1.68
N ARG A 142 4.76 14.04 -1.74
CA ARG A 142 4.44 15.48 -1.56
C ARG A 142 4.38 15.87 -0.09
N ILE A 143 3.85 15.02 0.79
CA ILE A 143 3.76 15.25 2.24
C ILE A 143 5.16 15.50 2.83
N GLY A 144 6.15 14.70 2.44
CA GLY A 144 7.53 14.85 2.90
C GLY A 144 8.22 16.14 2.45
N LYS A 145 7.71 16.84 1.42
CA LYS A 145 8.22 18.14 0.95
C LYS A 145 7.57 19.32 1.66
N GLU A 146 6.34 19.15 2.15
CA GLU A 146 5.59 20.21 2.83
C GLU A 146 5.93 20.29 4.33
N ASN A 147 6.45 19.21 4.92
CA ASN A 147 6.75 19.08 6.35
C ASN A 147 8.25 19.00 6.70
N ASN A 148 9.14 19.25 5.74
CA ASN A 148 10.59 19.37 5.92
C ASN A 148 11.05 20.82 5.76
#